data_AF-A0AAD7ZC15-F1
#
_entry.id   AF-A0AAD7ZC15-F1
#
_cell.length_a   1.000
_cell.length_b   1.000
_cell.length_c   1.000
_cell.angle_alpha   90.00
_cell.angle_beta   90.00
_cell.angle_gamma   90.00
#
_symmetry.space_group_name_H-M   'P 1'
#
loop_
_entity.id
_entity.type
_entity.pdbx_description
1 polymer ?
#
loop_
_entity_poly.entity_id
_entity_poly.type
_entity_poly.pdbx_seq_one_letter_code
_entity_poly.pdbx_strand_id
1 'polypeptide(L)'
;NLSIAVQPVTSVETYTPVFNGDYHMEFCDNLSQLLQAYFRDFYIQRMDKSWKAFTASWSKAAMARHLGINTTYITDQHSYVLVRVARHRTTESLSAYASNREVENTVSKEADKVVIGDTASVMDFVRNFGTHYIASYVTGNSLYQVFVYSPPIYRRIKERLKTGGLKDLSNLELLSFFSPWNAEYIGKVQSASGNSTVEDWATKTLKLNFYFFNYVSLFKLHGESSLLQTLDRILGDEALLQLTLRTVAPVFKEFEKQQWFHEVIDNNLKLWEVNM
;
A
#
# COMPACT_ATOMS: atom_id res chain seq x y z
N ASN A 1 -7.91 -11.83 -4.41
CA ASN A 1 -8.39 -10.73 -3.52
C ASN A 1 -9.38 -9.88 -4.29
N LEU A 2 -10.49 -9.49 -3.68
CA LEU A 2 -11.44 -8.56 -4.31
C LEU A 2 -10.97 -7.14 -3.96
N SER A 3 -10.71 -6.33 -4.99
CA SER A 3 -10.43 -4.90 -4.84
C SER A 3 -11.57 -4.12 -5.42
N ILE A 4 -12.05 -3.12 -4.70
CA ILE A 4 -13.13 -2.27 -5.16
C ILE A 4 -12.68 -0.81 -5.04
N ALA A 5 -12.56 -0.13 -6.18
CA ALA A 5 -12.43 1.32 -6.23
C ALA A 5 -13.83 1.92 -6.07
N VAL A 6 -14.02 2.79 -5.07
CA VAL A 6 -15.31 3.46 -4.84
C VAL A 6 -15.30 4.77 -5.59
N GLN A 7 -15.97 4.81 -6.74
CA GLN A 7 -16.15 6.06 -7.46
C GLN A 7 -17.21 6.93 -6.75
N PRO A 8 -16.93 8.21 -6.51
CA PRO A 8 -17.90 9.13 -5.94
C PRO A 8 -19.03 9.42 -6.93
N VAL A 9 -20.20 9.77 -6.39
CA VAL A 9 -21.38 10.20 -7.17
C VAL A 9 -21.03 11.52 -7.85
N THR A 10 -20.93 11.54 -9.18
CA THR A 10 -20.57 12.72 -9.96
C THR A 10 -21.79 13.62 -10.19
N SER A 11 -21.76 14.85 -9.68
CA SER A 11 -22.45 15.98 -10.32
C SER A 11 -21.46 16.72 -11.21
N VAL A 12 -21.81 16.87 -12.48
CA VAL A 12 -21.01 17.55 -13.50
C VAL A 12 -20.92 19.03 -13.17
N GLU A 13 -19.70 19.58 -13.04
CA GLU A 13 -19.31 20.90 -13.58
C GLU A 13 -17.79 21.12 -13.43
N THR A 14 -17.19 21.77 -14.43
CA THR A 14 -15.77 22.06 -14.62
C THR A 14 -15.19 22.99 -13.55
N TYR A 15 -14.00 22.69 -13.01
CA TYR A 15 -12.87 23.56 -12.58
C TYR A 15 -12.10 22.93 -11.41
N THR A 16 -10.78 22.72 -11.59
CA THR A 16 -9.81 22.03 -10.69
C THR A 16 -10.24 20.59 -10.30
N PRO A 17 -9.34 19.59 -10.28
CA PRO A 17 -9.73 18.28 -9.78
C PRO A 17 -10.00 18.40 -8.28
N VAL A 18 -11.27 18.60 -7.91
CA VAL A 18 -11.75 18.50 -6.54
C VAL A 18 -11.35 17.12 -6.06
N PHE A 19 -10.63 17.07 -4.95
CA PHE A 19 -10.28 15.80 -4.33
C PHE A 19 -11.57 15.10 -3.90
N ASN A 20 -11.98 14.12 -4.70
CA ASN A 20 -13.20 13.38 -4.43
C ASN A 20 -12.97 12.14 -3.53
N GLY A 21 -11.76 12.02 -2.97
CA GLY A 21 -11.30 10.84 -2.23
C GLY A 21 -11.05 9.67 -3.18
N ASP A 22 -9.78 9.30 -3.38
CA ASP A 22 -9.50 8.03 -4.04
C ASP A 22 -9.72 6.89 -3.04
N TYR A 23 -10.96 6.41 -2.97
CA TYR A 23 -11.39 5.38 -2.03
C TYR A 23 -11.10 4.00 -2.59
N HIS A 24 -10.28 3.26 -1.86
CA HIS A 24 -10.00 1.86 -2.15
C HIS A 24 -10.42 0.98 -0.99
N MET A 25 -11.07 -0.13 -1.33
CA MET A 25 -11.46 -1.15 -0.38
C MET A 25 -10.90 -2.50 -0.84
N GLU A 26 -10.17 -3.15 0.06
CA GLU A 26 -9.53 -4.43 -0.20
C GLU A 26 -9.99 -5.50 0.78
N PHE A 27 -10.61 -6.54 0.24
CA PHE A 27 -11.06 -7.71 0.99
C PHE A 27 -9.97 -8.77 1.05
N CYS A 28 -9.46 -9.00 2.25
CA CYS A 28 -8.33 -9.86 2.56
C CYS A 28 -8.80 -11.05 3.41
N ASP A 29 -8.67 -12.26 2.87
CA ASP A 29 -9.13 -13.49 3.52
C ASP A 29 -8.29 -13.85 4.75
N ASN A 30 -7.04 -13.39 4.83
CA ASN A 30 -6.08 -13.64 5.91
C ASN A 30 -5.05 -12.49 6.04
N LEU A 31 -4.13 -12.62 7.00
CA LEU A 31 -3.14 -11.58 7.32
C LEU A 31 -2.14 -11.35 6.18
N SER A 32 -1.72 -12.41 5.48
CA SER A 32 -0.82 -12.28 4.33
C SER A 32 -1.43 -11.44 3.21
N GLN A 33 -2.72 -11.66 2.90
CA GLN A 33 -3.44 -10.85 1.94
C GLN A 33 -3.60 -9.39 2.40
N LEU A 34 -3.75 -9.15 3.71
CA LEU A 34 -3.80 -7.80 4.27
C LEU A 34 -2.47 -7.06 4.13
N LEU A 35 -1.35 -7.73 4.39
CA LEU A 35 -0.01 -7.13 4.19
C LEU A 35 0.27 -6.85 2.71
N GLN A 36 -0.17 -7.75 1.83
CA GLN A 36 -0.12 -7.54 0.38
C GLN A 36 -0.97 -6.34 -0.05
N ALA A 37 -2.19 -6.20 0.49
CA ALA A 37 -3.06 -5.05 0.25
C ALA A 37 -2.43 -3.74 0.74
N TYR A 38 -1.81 -3.78 1.93
CA TYR A 38 -1.16 -2.63 2.53
C TYR A 38 -0.04 -2.07 1.64
N PHE A 39 0.78 -2.96 1.06
CA PHE A 39 1.90 -2.61 0.17
C PHE A 39 1.60 -2.83 -1.32
N ARG A 40 0.33 -2.82 -1.73
CA ARG A 40 -0.06 -3.18 -3.10
C ARG A 40 0.66 -2.37 -4.18
N ASP A 41 0.81 -1.07 -3.95
CA ASP A 41 1.41 -0.14 -4.92
C ASP A 41 2.95 -0.04 -4.78
N PHE A 42 3.56 -0.98 -4.03
CA PHE A 42 5.00 -1.11 -3.87
C PHE A 42 5.48 -2.34 -4.64
N TYR A 43 6.23 -2.09 -5.70
CA TYR A 43 6.74 -3.11 -6.60
C TYR A 43 8.27 -3.13 -6.57
N ILE A 44 8.83 -4.34 -6.44
CA ILE A 44 10.26 -4.58 -6.55
C ILE A 44 10.46 -5.60 -7.68
N GLN A 45 11.20 -5.19 -8.71
CA GLN A 45 11.49 -6.06 -9.84
C GLN A 45 12.17 -7.35 -9.35
N ARG A 46 11.81 -8.49 -9.96
CA ARG A 46 12.36 -9.83 -9.64
C ARG A 46 12.00 -10.37 -8.24
N MET A 47 11.07 -9.73 -7.53
CA MET A 47 10.43 -10.30 -6.35
C MET A 47 8.98 -10.68 -6.66
N ASP A 48 8.58 -11.90 -6.32
CA ASP A 48 7.19 -12.36 -6.49
C ASP A 48 6.27 -11.71 -5.44
N LYS A 49 6.80 -11.46 -4.24
CA LYS A 49 6.06 -10.91 -3.10
C LYS A 49 6.73 -9.66 -2.56
N SER A 50 6.70 -8.57 -3.33
CA SER A 50 7.35 -7.29 -2.96
C SER A 50 6.99 -6.79 -1.55
N TRP A 51 5.76 -7.01 -1.08
CA TRP A 51 5.31 -6.64 0.27
C TRP A 51 6.11 -7.32 1.40
N LYS A 52 6.67 -8.51 1.16
CA LYS A 52 7.53 -9.19 2.14
C LYS A 52 8.79 -8.37 2.43
N ALA A 53 9.27 -7.61 1.44
CA ALA A 53 10.48 -6.82 1.62
C ALA A 53 10.36 -5.76 2.72
N PHE A 54 9.13 -5.29 2.94
CA PHE A 54 8.83 -4.24 3.91
C PHE A 54 8.35 -4.79 5.25
N THR A 55 7.86 -6.04 5.28
CA THR A 55 7.13 -6.60 6.43
C THR A 55 7.83 -7.75 7.12
N ALA A 56 8.83 -8.38 6.49
CA ALA A 56 9.41 -9.59 7.03
C ALA A 56 10.10 -9.43 8.39
N SER A 57 10.58 -8.23 8.70
CA SER A 57 11.17 -7.91 10.02
C SER A 57 10.13 -7.44 11.05
N TRP A 58 8.86 -7.32 10.67
CA TRP A 58 7.82 -6.82 11.58
C TRP A 58 7.41 -7.90 12.58
N SER A 59 7.55 -7.58 13.86
CA SER A 59 6.91 -8.36 14.92
C SER A 59 5.38 -8.21 14.86
N LYS A 60 4.64 -9.09 15.55
CA LYS A 60 3.18 -8.93 15.71
C LYS A 60 2.79 -7.57 16.29
N ALA A 61 3.58 -7.03 17.22
CA ALA A 61 3.36 -5.70 17.79
C ALA A 61 3.58 -4.59 16.74
N ALA A 62 4.61 -4.70 15.91
CA ALA A 62 4.87 -3.76 14.83
C ALA A 62 3.73 -3.79 13.79
N MET A 63 3.30 -4.97 13.37
CA MET A 63 2.14 -5.15 12.47
C MET A 63 0.87 -4.51 13.05
N ALA A 64 0.52 -4.83 14.30
CA ALA A 64 -0.65 -4.30 14.99
C ALA A 64 -0.65 -2.76 15.02
N ARG A 65 0.51 -2.17 15.34
CA ARG A 65 0.71 -0.72 15.35
C ARG A 65 0.51 -0.10 13.96
N HIS A 66 1.17 -0.63 12.92
CA HIS A 66 1.04 -0.11 11.56
C HIS A 66 -0.37 -0.29 10.98
N LEU A 67 -1.08 -1.36 11.35
CA LEU A 67 -2.44 -1.63 10.86
C LEU A 67 -3.53 -0.96 11.70
N GLY A 68 -3.17 -0.32 12.82
CA GLY A 68 -4.12 0.30 13.75
C GLY A 68 -5.03 -0.69 14.49
N ILE A 69 -4.64 -1.96 14.60
CA ILE A 69 -5.44 -3.03 15.25
C ILE A 69 -4.75 -3.61 16.49
N ASN A 70 -5.48 -4.37 17.31
CA ASN A 70 -4.89 -5.06 18.46
C ASN A 70 -4.05 -6.26 17.99
N THR A 71 -2.94 -6.52 18.66
CA THR A 71 -2.09 -7.71 18.49
C THR A 71 -2.84 -9.05 18.53
N THR A 72 -3.97 -9.14 19.24
CA THR A 72 -4.83 -10.34 19.27
C THR A 72 -5.42 -10.68 17.91
N TYR A 73 -5.59 -9.68 17.04
CA TYR A 73 -6.08 -9.83 15.67
C TYR A 73 -4.96 -9.93 14.64
N ILE A 74 -3.71 -10.17 15.05
CA ILE A 74 -2.59 -10.47 14.13
C ILE A 74 -2.43 -11.99 14.04
N THR A 75 -3.39 -12.61 13.35
CA THR A 75 -3.49 -14.07 13.17
C THR A 75 -4.10 -14.42 11.81
N ASP A 76 -3.97 -15.68 11.38
CA ASP A 76 -4.64 -16.17 10.16
C ASP A 76 -6.07 -16.70 10.43
N GLN A 77 -6.63 -16.44 11.61
CA GLN A 77 -7.99 -16.90 11.99
C GLN A 77 -9.08 -15.88 11.66
N HIS A 78 -8.70 -14.66 11.31
CA HIS A 78 -9.61 -13.58 10.95
C HIS A 78 -9.46 -13.20 9.48
N SER A 79 -10.50 -12.55 8.97
CA SER A 79 -10.46 -11.88 7.67
C SER A 79 -10.53 -10.36 7.87
N TYR A 80 -9.98 -9.63 6.93
CA TYR A 80 -9.72 -8.20 7.06
C TYR A 80 -10.27 -7.43 5.87
N VAL A 81 -10.73 -6.21 6.12
CA VAL A 81 -11.00 -5.24 5.07
C VAL A 81 -10.14 -4.01 5.32
N LEU A 82 -9.27 -3.68 4.37
CA LEU A 82 -8.50 -2.45 4.37
C LEU A 82 -9.24 -1.40 3.55
N VAL A 83 -9.56 -0.27 4.18
CA VAL A 83 -10.13 0.90 3.52
C VAL A 83 -9.09 2.00 3.50
N ARG A 84 -8.87 2.64 2.34
CA ARG A 84 -7.91 3.72 2.15
C ARG A 84 -8.54 4.87 1.40
N VAL A 85 -8.18 6.09 1.78
CA VAL A 85 -8.48 7.34 1.06
C VAL A 85 -7.17 8.07 0.84
N ALA A 86 -6.69 8.13 -0.40
CA ALA A 86 -5.38 8.68 -0.72
C ALA A 86 -5.46 9.99 -1.51
N ARG A 87 -4.62 10.96 -1.17
CA ARG A 87 -4.38 12.17 -1.96
C ARG A 87 -2.97 12.13 -2.52
N HIS A 88 -2.85 11.87 -3.82
CA HIS A 88 -1.58 11.94 -4.54
C HIS A 88 -1.20 13.40 -4.77
N ARG A 89 0.08 13.73 -4.61
CA ARG A 89 0.64 15.09 -4.75
C ARG A 89 1.64 15.16 -5.89
N THR A 90 2.68 14.34 -5.81
CA THR A 90 3.76 14.32 -6.79
C THR A 90 3.84 12.93 -7.41
N THR A 91 4.10 12.87 -8.71
CA THR A 91 4.32 11.63 -9.45
C THR A 91 5.54 11.80 -10.31
N GLU A 92 6.56 11.01 -10.03
CA GLU A 92 7.82 11.04 -10.75
C GLU A 92 8.10 9.67 -11.34
N SER A 93 8.61 9.67 -12.56
CA SER A 93 8.96 8.44 -13.27
C SER A 93 10.18 8.67 -14.13
N LEU A 94 11.17 7.82 -13.96
CA LEU A 94 12.29 7.71 -14.88
C LEU A 94 11.77 7.06 -16.15
N SER A 95 11.58 7.87 -17.20
CA SER A 95 11.10 7.41 -18.50
C SER A 95 11.86 6.18 -18.99
N ALA A 96 11.12 5.14 -19.41
CA ALA A 96 11.67 3.88 -19.91
C ALA A 96 12.54 4.03 -21.20
N TYR A 97 12.48 5.20 -21.84
CA TYR A 97 13.18 5.53 -23.09
C TYR A 97 14.53 6.25 -22.87
N ALA A 98 14.99 6.37 -21.63
CA ALA A 98 16.21 7.10 -21.34
C ALA A 98 17.46 6.19 -21.41
N SER A 99 17.64 5.52 -22.54
CA SER A 99 18.76 4.62 -22.85
C SER A 99 20.14 5.31 -22.83
N ASN A 100 20.17 6.64 -22.66
CA ASN A 100 21.36 7.49 -22.65
C ASN A 100 21.48 8.31 -21.34
N ARG A 101 20.93 7.84 -20.22
CA ARG A 101 21.21 8.51 -18.93
C ARG A 101 22.65 8.25 -18.51
N GLU A 102 23.33 9.33 -18.16
CA GLU A 102 24.69 9.29 -17.66
C GLU A 102 24.69 8.55 -16.32
N VAL A 103 25.19 7.32 -16.33
CA VAL A 103 25.50 6.60 -15.10
C VAL A 103 26.67 7.32 -14.46
N GLU A 104 26.57 7.59 -13.16
CA GLU A 104 27.66 8.23 -12.44
C GLU A 104 28.98 7.47 -12.66
N ASN A 105 30.06 8.21 -12.89
CA ASN A 105 31.36 7.64 -13.24
C ASN A 105 31.88 6.66 -12.18
N THR A 106 31.55 6.88 -10.91
CA THR A 106 31.88 5.99 -9.79
C THR A 106 31.18 4.64 -9.93
N VAL A 107 29.86 4.66 -10.15
CA VAL A 107 29.04 3.47 -10.35
C VAL A 107 29.51 2.68 -11.57
N SER A 108 29.81 3.36 -12.68
CA SER A 108 30.31 2.72 -13.90
C SER A 108 31.65 2.00 -13.66
N LYS A 109 32.59 2.64 -12.97
CA LYS A 109 33.90 2.05 -12.66
C LYS A 109 33.81 0.84 -11.76
N GLU A 110 32.90 0.85 -10.78
CA GLU A 110 32.69 -0.31 -9.91
C GLU A 110 31.94 -1.44 -10.64
N ALA A 111 31.03 -1.11 -11.56
CA ALA A 111 30.36 -2.09 -12.38
C ALA A 111 31.32 -2.84 -13.33
N ASP A 112 32.35 -2.14 -13.84
CA ASP A 112 33.38 -2.76 -14.68
C ASP A 112 34.21 -3.82 -13.92
N LYS A 113 34.24 -3.76 -12.58
CA LYS A 113 34.94 -4.74 -11.72
C LYS A 113 34.13 -6.02 -11.48
N VAL A 114 32.85 -6.08 -11.87
CA VAL A 114 32.05 -7.29 -11.73
C VAL A 114 32.53 -8.33 -12.73
N VAL A 115 32.85 -9.53 -12.23
CA VAL A 115 33.39 -10.65 -13.01
C VAL A 115 32.34 -11.75 -13.13
N ILE A 116 32.10 -12.21 -14.35
CA ILE A 116 31.17 -13.32 -14.63
C ILE A 116 31.68 -14.59 -13.94
N GLY A 117 30.78 -15.31 -13.27
CA GLY A 117 31.11 -16.50 -12.49
C GLY A 117 31.60 -16.21 -11.06
N ASP A 118 31.93 -14.96 -10.73
CA ASP A 118 32.30 -14.55 -9.37
C ASP A 118 31.12 -13.86 -8.67
N THR A 119 30.47 -14.59 -7.77
CA THR A 119 29.35 -14.08 -6.97
C THR A 119 29.82 -13.00 -5.98
N ALA A 120 31.06 -13.08 -5.47
CA ALA A 120 31.56 -12.11 -4.50
C ALA A 120 31.69 -10.72 -5.13
N SER A 121 32.16 -10.63 -6.38
CA SER A 121 32.24 -9.37 -7.13
C SER A 121 30.87 -8.66 -7.26
N VAL A 122 29.80 -9.42 -7.50
CA VAL A 122 28.43 -8.88 -7.54
C VAL A 122 27.99 -8.41 -6.17
N MET A 123 28.25 -9.19 -5.12
CA MET A 123 27.86 -8.82 -3.75
C MET A 123 28.60 -7.58 -3.25
N ASP A 124 29.87 -7.39 -3.64
CA ASP A 124 30.63 -6.18 -3.31
C ASP A 124 30.06 -4.94 -3.99
N PHE A 125 29.66 -5.05 -5.27
CA PHE A 125 28.95 -3.99 -5.97
C PHE A 125 27.63 -3.65 -5.25
N VAL A 126 26.82 -4.67 -4.93
CA VAL A 126 25.51 -4.51 -4.29
C VAL A 126 25.60 -3.86 -2.91
N ARG A 127 26.64 -4.16 -2.12
CA ARG A 127 26.84 -3.53 -0.80
C ARG A 127 26.97 -2.02 -0.89
N ASN A 128 27.55 -1.52 -1.99
CA ASN A 128 27.83 -0.09 -2.15
C ASN A 128 26.70 0.66 -2.87
N PHE A 129 26.03 0.01 -3.83
CA PHE A 129 25.06 0.68 -4.72
C PHE A 129 23.63 0.15 -4.63
N GLY A 130 23.43 -0.94 -3.88
CA GLY A 130 22.16 -1.64 -3.81
C GLY A 130 21.87 -2.50 -5.04
N THR A 131 20.72 -3.18 -5.01
CA THR A 131 20.26 -4.05 -6.10
C THR A 131 19.31 -3.35 -7.07
N HIS A 132 18.66 -2.27 -6.60
CA HIS A 132 17.61 -1.58 -7.33
C HIS A 132 17.74 -0.07 -7.22
N TYR A 133 17.26 0.63 -8.24
CA TYR A 133 17.04 2.07 -8.23
C TYR A 133 15.54 2.37 -8.26
N ILE A 134 15.17 3.59 -7.83
CA ILE A 134 13.78 4.07 -7.87
C ILE A 134 13.44 4.41 -9.32
N ALA A 135 12.63 3.57 -9.97
CA ALA A 135 12.18 3.78 -11.34
C ALA A 135 11.01 4.76 -11.41
N SER A 136 10.09 4.71 -10.45
CA SER A 136 9.03 5.68 -10.29
C SER A 136 8.54 5.71 -8.85
N TYR A 137 7.94 6.81 -8.48
CA TYR A 137 7.30 6.97 -7.18
C TYR A 137 6.13 7.95 -7.23
N VAL A 138 5.20 7.77 -6.31
CA VAL A 138 4.11 8.71 -6.05
C VAL A 138 4.17 9.10 -4.59
N THR A 139 4.23 10.40 -4.32
CA THR A 139 4.12 10.93 -2.97
C THR A 139 2.77 11.60 -2.75
N GLY A 140 2.40 11.75 -1.49
CA GLY A 140 1.19 12.42 -1.05
C GLY A 140 0.93 12.10 0.40
N ASN A 141 -0.33 11.86 0.75
CA ASN A 141 -0.66 11.22 2.01
C ASN A 141 -1.97 10.44 1.88
N SER A 142 -2.23 9.51 2.80
CA SER A 142 -3.47 8.77 2.83
C SER A 142 -3.93 8.50 4.26
N LEU A 143 -5.24 8.40 4.43
CA LEU A 143 -5.85 7.79 5.61
C LEU A 143 -6.23 6.36 5.28
N TYR A 144 -6.04 5.45 6.23
CA TYR A 144 -6.50 4.07 6.10
C TYR A 144 -7.03 3.52 7.43
N GLN A 145 -7.84 2.48 7.33
CA GLN A 145 -8.46 1.81 8.47
C GLN A 145 -8.67 0.34 8.14
N VAL A 146 -8.36 -0.54 9.11
CA VAL A 146 -8.55 -1.98 8.98
C VAL A 146 -9.76 -2.41 9.81
N PHE A 147 -10.67 -3.15 9.19
CA PHE A 147 -11.80 -3.80 9.84
C PHE A 147 -11.53 -5.30 9.94
N VAL A 148 -11.75 -5.87 11.12
CA VAL A 148 -11.51 -7.29 11.40
C VAL A 148 -12.86 -8.01 11.53
N TYR A 149 -12.95 -9.17 10.91
CA TYR A 149 -14.17 -9.97 10.84
C TYR A 149 -13.89 -11.45 11.11
N SER A 150 -14.91 -12.13 11.65
CA SER A 150 -14.96 -13.58 11.57
C SER A 150 -15.13 -14.03 10.11
N PRO A 151 -14.52 -15.15 9.70
CA PRO A 151 -14.64 -15.65 8.32
C PRO A 151 -16.08 -15.84 7.79
N PRO A 152 -17.07 -16.30 8.59
CA PRO A 152 -18.46 -16.40 8.12
C PRO A 152 -19.09 -15.04 7.77
N ILE A 153 -18.92 -14.03 8.62
CA ILE A 153 -19.49 -12.69 8.40
C ILE A 153 -18.80 -12.04 7.18
N TYR A 154 -17.47 -12.10 7.14
CA TYR A 154 -16.69 -11.58 6.04
C TYR A 154 -17.11 -12.16 4.68
N ARG A 155 -17.30 -13.49 4.60
CA ARG A 155 -17.76 -14.14 3.35
C ARG A 155 -19.11 -13.62 2.89
N ARG A 156 -20.06 -13.44 3.82
CA ARG A 156 -21.37 -12.88 3.51
C ARG A 156 -21.26 -11.47 2.94
N ILE A 157 -20.46 -10.60 3.55
CA ILE A 157 -20.25 -9.22 3.09
C ILE A 157 -19.57 -9.22 1.71
N LYS A 158 -18.50 -10.01 1.56
CA LYS A 158 -17.74 -10.13 0.30
C LYS A 158 -18.62 -10.62 -0.84
N GLU A 159 -19.46 -11.62 -0.62
CA GLU A 159 -20.38 -12.11 -1.65
C GLU A 159 -21.46 -11.09 -2.00
N ARG A 160 -22.05 -10.39 -1.01
CA ARG A 160 -23.02 -9.31 -1.27
C ARG A 160 -22.44 -8.20 -2.14
N LEU A 161 -21.16 -7.86 -1.93
CA LEU A 161 -20.45 -6.85 -2.71
C LEU A 161 -20.02 -7.35 -4.09
N LYS A 162 -19.76 -8.65 -4.26
CA LYS A 162 -19.48 -9.21 -5.60
C LYS A 162 -20.72 -9.23 -6.49
N THR A 163 -21.88 -9.54 -5.93
CA THR A 163 -23.11 -9.75 -6.71
C THR A 163 -23.82 -8.45 -7.11
N GLY A 164 -23.77 -7.42 -6.26
CA GLY A 164 -24.38 -6.10 -6.56
C GLY A 164 -23.39 -4.93 -6.67
N GLY A 165 -22.10 -5.12 -6.36
CA GLY A 165 -21.17 -3.99 -6.27
C GLY A 165 -21.54 -3.02 -5.13
N LEU A 166 -20.77 -1.92 -5.03
CA LEU A 166 -20.99 -0.88 -4.01
C LEU A 166 -22.16 0.05 -4.31
N LYS A 167 -22.48 0.28 -5.58
CA LYS A 167 -23.56 1.20 -6.01
C LYS A 167 -24.94 0.67 -5.65
N ASP A 168 -25.07 -0.65 -5.51
CA ASP A 168 -26.32 -1.32 -5.12
C ASP A 168 -26.47 -1.45 -3.60
N LEU A 169 -25.54 -0.90 -2.81
CA LEU A 169 -25.66 -0.82 -1.36
C LEU A 169 -26.27 0.53 -0.97
N SER A 170 -27.29 0.48 -0.11
CA SER A 170 -27.72 1.68 0.59
C SER A 170 -26.64 2.15 1.57
N ASN A 171 -26.60 3.45 1.88
CA ASN A 171 -25.69 3.97 2.91
C ASN A 171 -25.89 3.25 4.25
N LEU A 172 -27.13 2.89 4.60
CA LEU A 172 -27.43 2.14 5.83
C LEU A 172 -26.82 0.73 5.82
N GLU A 173 -26.89 0.03 4.69
CA GLU A 173 -26.32 -1.31 4.52
C GLU A 173 -24.79 -1.26 4.60
N LEU A 174 -24.16 -0.28 3.94
CA LEU A 174 -22.73 -0.05 4.02
C LEU A 174 -22.28 0.23 5.46
N LEU A 175 -22.94 1.18 6.14
CA LEU A 175 -22.65 1.49 7.54
C LEU A 175 -22.84 0.28 8.44
N SER A 176 -23.86 -0.54 8.21
CA SER A 176 -24.09 -1.78 8.96
C SER A 176 -22.92 -2.75 8.82
N PHE A 177 -22.43 -3.01 7.60
CA PHE A 177 -21.31 -3.92 7.35
C PHE A 177 -20.03 -3.49 8.07
N PHE A 178 -19.78 -2.20 8.18
CA PHE A 178 -18.59 -1.62 8.80
C PHE A 178 -18.83 -1.10 10.21
N SER A 179 -19.90 -1.54 10.86
CA SER A 179 -20.22 -1.23 12.25
C SER A 179 -19.82 -2.36 13.21
N PRO A 180 -19.82 -2.11 14.53
CA PRO A 180 -19.57 -3.14 15.54
C PRO A 180 -20.59 -4.29 15.58
N TRP A 181 -21.69 -4.23 14.81
CA TRP A 181 -22.60 -5.39 14.68
C TRP A 181 -21.97 -6.53 13.88
N ASN A 182 -21.14 -6.20 12.90
CA ASN A 182 -20.55 -7.18 11.99
C ASN A 182 -19.04 -7.32 12.19
N ALA A 183 -18.34 -6.21 12.44
CA ALA A 183 -16.90 -6.24 12.68
C ALA A 183 -16.60 -6.70 14.12
N GLU A 184 -15.70 -7.67 14.25
CA GLU A 184 -15.16 -8.10 15.56
C GLU A 184 -14.27 -7.01 16.16
N TYR A 185 -13.61 -6.24 15.29
CA TYR A 185 -12.79 -5.10 15.69
C TYR A 185 -12.74 -4.05 14.59
N ILE A 186 -12.83 -2.78 14.99
CA ILE A 186 -12.68 -1.63 14.11
C ILE A 186 -11.33 -0.98 14.44
N GLY A 187 -10.42 -0.99 13.46
CA GLY A 187 -9.11 -0.37 13.54
C GLY A 187 -9.16 1.12 13.81
N LYS A 188 -8.11 1.64 14.42
CA LYS A 188 -7.86 3.08 14.45
C LYS A 188 -7.66 3.58 13.02
N VAL A 189 -8.13 4.79 12.75
CA VAL A 189 -7.75 5.49 11.52
C VAL A 189 -6.28 5.86 11.66
N GLN A 190 -5.49 5.53 10.64
CA GLN A 190 -4.05 5.76 10.59
C GLN A 190 -3.72 6.60 9.35
N SER A 191 -2.62 7.34 9.44
CA SER A 191 -2.08 8.10 8.31
C SER A 191 -0.86 7.38 7.73
N ALA A 192 -0.66 7.43 6.41
CA ALA A 192 0.51 6.83 5.79
C ALA A 192 1.82 7.51 6.22
N SER A 193 1.78 8.81 6.54
CA SER A 193 2.93 9.55 7.06
C SER A 193 3.16 9.39 8.57
N GLY A 194 2.21 8.84 9.33
CA GLY A 194 2.24 8.86 10.80
C GLY A 194 2.00 10.26 11.41
N ASN A 195 1.40 11.17 10.66
CA ASN A 195 1.02 12.50 11.11
C ASN A 195 -0.13 12.43 12.14
N SER A 196 0.24 12.51 13.41
CA SER A 196 -0.69 12.50 14.55
C SER A 196 -1.76 13.59 14.50
N THR A 197 -1.48 14.75 13.89
CA THR A 197 -2.48 15.83 13.77
C THR A 197 -3.62 15.41 12.84
N VAL A 198 -3.31 14.73 11.74
CA VAL A 198 -4.32 14.21 10.80
C VAL A 198 -5.10 13.05 11.44
N GLU A 199 -4.42 12.18 12.19
CA GLU A 199 -5.07 11.06 12.91
C GLU A 199 -5.99 11.54 14.04
N ASP A 200 -5.58 12.58 14.78
CA ASP A 200 -6.40 13.21 15.81
C ASP A 200 -7.62 13.91 15.21
N TRP A 201 -7.43 14.61 14.09
CA TRP A 201 -8.54 15.19 13.33
C TRP A 201 -9.53 14.10 12.91
N ALA A 202 -9.04 12.97 12.38
CA ALA A 202 -9.88 11.87 11.96
C ALA A 202 -10.64 11.26 13.15
N THR A 203 -9.97 11.04 14.28
CA THR A 203 -10.57 10.49 15.50
C THR A 203 -11.66 11.39 16.08
N LYS A 204 -11.51 12.71 15.97
CA LYS A 204 -12.50 13.69 16.46
C LYS A 204 -13.67 13.85 15.50
N THR A 205 -13.39 13.90 14.20
CA THR A 205 -14.35 14.33 13.17
C THR A 205 -15.11 13.15 12.56
N LEU A 206 -14.46 11.99 12.42
CA LEU A 206 -15.00 10.81 11.73
C LEU A 206 -15.84 9.89 12.63
N LYS A 207 -16.37 10.43 13.73
CA LYS A 207 -17.27 9.72 14.65
C LYS A 207 -18.64 9.54 14.02
N LEU A 208 -19.11 8.31 14.00
CA LEU A 208 -20.45 7.91 13.59
C LEU A 208 -21.22 7.38 14.80
N ASN A 209 -22.52 7.68 14.79
CA ASN A 209 -23.49 7.10 15.70
C ASN A 209 -24.37 6.16 14.85
N PHE A 210 -24.31 4.86 15.12
CA PHE A 210 -25.14 3.87 14.46
C PHE A 210 -25.89 3.12 15.57
N TYR A 211 -27.21 3.26 15.60
CA TYR A 211 -28.09 2.97 16.75
C TYR A 211 -27.47 3.37 18.11
N PHE A 212 -26.98 2.41 18.89
CA PHE A 212 -26.40 2.63 20.22
C PHE A 212 -24.87 2.57 20.26
N PHE A 213 -24.20 2.37 19.12
CA PHE A 213 -22.74 2.37 19.03
C PHE A 213 -22.23 3.72 18.52
N ASN A 214 -21.16 4.17 19.18
CA ASN A 214 -20.37 5.32 18.77
C ASN A 214 -18.97 4.82 18.39
N TYR A 215 -18.56 5.04 17.15
CA TYR A 215 -17.27 4.56 16.65
C TYR A 215 -16.70 5.50 15.58
N VAL A 216 -15.39 5.41 15.34
CA VAL A 216 -14.71 6.19 14.29
C VAL A 216 -14.66 5.35 13.01
N SER A 217 -15.02 5.94 11.88
CA SER A 217 -15.01 5.22 10.60
C SER A 217 -14.68 6.13 9.42
N LEU A 218 -13.78 5.68 8.55
CA LEU A 218 -13.48 6.34 7.28
C LEU A 218 -14.71 6.44 6.37
N PHE A 219 -15.71 5.59 6.54
CA PHE A 219 -16.96 5.67 5.79
C PHE A 219 -17.76 6.95 6.06
N LYS A 220 -17.47 7.69 7.15
CA LYS A 220 -18.07 9.02 7.34
C LYS A 220 -17.65 10.01 6.26
N LEU A 221 -16.49 9.80 5.63
CA LEU A 221 -16.05 10.65 4.52
C LEU A 221 -16.83 10.37 3.23
N HIS A 222 -17.48 9.20 3.11
CA HIS A 222 -18.18 8.78 1.91
C HIS A 222 -19.44 9.65 1.69
N GLY A 223 -19.45 10.43 0.61
CA GLY A 223 -20.54 11.34 0.26
C GLY A 223 -20.51 12.69 0.99
N GLU A 224 -19.52 12.93 1.86
CA GLU A 224 -19.39 14.17 2.65
C GLU A 224 -18.35 15.11 2.02
N SER A 225 -18.78 15.94 1.07
CA SER A 225 -17.89 16.84 0.30
C SER A 225 -17.13 17.84 1.18
N SER A 226 -17.75 18.36 2.23
CA SER A 226 -17.12 19.30 3.17
C SER A 226 -15.95 18.67 3.95
N LEU A 227 -16.09 17.40 4.33
CA LEU A 227 -15.03 16.63 4.98
C LEU A 227 -13.90 16.31 4.01
N LEU A 228 -14.23 15.97 2.76
CA LEU A 228 -13.24 15.73 1.70
C LEU A 228 -12.44 16.98 1.36
N GLN A 229 -13.07 18.16 1.28
CA GLN A 229 -12.35 19.43 1.10
C GLN A 229 -11.42 19.74 2.26
N THR A 230 -11.86 19.48 3.50
CA THR A 230 -11.00 19.62 4.67
C THR A 230 -9.83 18.65 4.61
N LEU A 231 -10.09 17.40 4.21
CA LEU A 231 -9.11 16.34 4.09
C LEU A 231 -8.06 16.67 3.02
N ASP A 232 -8.46 17.20 1.87
CA ASP A 232 -7.54 17.64 0.81
C ASP A 232 -6.55 18.70 1.29
N ARG A 233 -6.98 19.58 2.21
CA ARG A 233 -6.11 20.62 2.77
C ARG A 233 -5.10 20.07 3.78
N ILE A 234 -5.49 19.07 4.58
CA ILE A 234 -4.64 18.54 5.67
C ILE A 234 -3.78 17.36 5.25
N LEU A 235 -4.13 16.63 4.18
CA LEU A 235 -3.30 15.58 3.60
C LEU A 235 -2.17 16.18 2.78
N GLY A 236 -1.06 16.48 3.44
CA GLY A 236 0.16 17.02 2.82
C GLY A 236 0.90 16.04 1.89
N ASP A 237 2.08 16.44 1.44
CA ASP A 237 3.00 15.61 0.67
C ASP A 237 4.07 15.00 1.60
N GLU A 238 3.67 14.03 2.43
CA GLU A 238 4.44 13.56 3.59
C GLU A 238 4.75 12.05 3.56
N ALA A 239 4.15 11.32 2.61
CA ALA A 239 4.25 9.88 2.53
C ALA A 239 4.55 9.42 1.10
N LEU A 240 5.36 8.37 1.00
CA LEU A 240 5.50 7.58 -0.22
C LEU A 240 4.30 6.64 -0.32
N LEU A 241 3.49 6.81 -1.35
CA LEU A 241 2.25 6.05 -1.55
C LEU A 241 2.42 4.93 -2.57
N GLN A 242 3.28 5.14 -3.56
CA GLN A 242 3.61 4.13 -4.58
C GLN A 242 5.11 4.15 -4.85
N LEU A 243 5.68 2.99 -5.09
CA LEU A 243 7.11 2.83 -5.35
C LEU A 243 7.33 1.71 -6.35
N THR A 244 8.07 2.00 -7.43
CA THR A 244 8.56 0.98 -8.36
C THR A 244 10.08 0.96 -8.31
N LEU A 245 10.65 -0.16 -7.87
CA LEU A 245 12.09 -0.41 -7.88
C LEU A 245 12.45 -1.31 -9.07
N ARG A 246 13.46 -0.91 -9.85
CA ARG A 246 14.02 -1.71 -10.96
C ARG A 246 15.48 -2.02 -10.72
N THR A 247 15.92 -3.16 -11.24
CA THR A 247 17.29 -3.66 -11.05
C THR A 247 18.29 -2.67 -11.63
N VAL A 248 19.43 -2.50 -10.96
CA VAL A 248 20.55 -1.66 -11.46
C VAL A 248 21.32 -2.30 -12.62
N ALA A 249 20.86 -3.46 -13.11
CA ALA A 249 21.47 -4.17 -14.22
C ALA A 249 21.80 -3.31 -15.47
N PRO A 250 20.99 -2.30 -15.86
CA PRO A 250 21.34 -1.43 -16.99
C PRO A 250 22.69 -0.69 -16.87
N VAL A 251 23.29 -0.64 -15.68
CA VAL A 251 24.65 -0.10 -15.47
C VAL A 251 25.71 -0.96 -16.17
N PHE A 252 25.51 -2.28 -16.28
CA PHE A 252 26.46 -3.17 -16.94
C PHE A 252 26.28 -3.08 -18.46
N LYS A 253 27.32 -2.66 -19.17
CA LYS A 253 27.27 -2.49 -20.65
C LYS A 253 27.16 -3.82 -21.39
N GLU A 254 27.79 -4.85 -20.86
CA GLU A 254 27.81 -6.20 -21.45
C GLU A 254 26.55 -6.98 -21.06
N PHE A 255 25.84 -7.52 -22.05
CA PHE A 255 24.62 -8.31 -21.82
C PHE A 255 24.88 -9.52 -20.92
N GLU A 256 26.03 -10.19 -21.07
CA GLU A 256 26.41 -11.35 -20.26
C GLU A 256 26.58 -10.98 -18.78
N LYS A 257 27.18 -9.82 -18.48
CA LYS A 257 27.27 -9.30 -17.10
C LYS A 257 25.90 -8.93 -16.54
N GLN A 258 24.99 -8.39 -17.36
CA GLN A 258 23.61 -8.14 -16.92
C GLN A 258 22.91 -9.43 -16.51
N GLN A 259 23.01 -10.49 -17.33
CA GLN A 259 22.44 -11.79 -17.04
C GLN A 259 23.07 -12.42 -15.78
N TRP A 260 24.39 -12.33 -15.65
CA TRP A 260 25.09 -12.81 -14.46
C TRP A 260 24.64 -12.09 -13.18
N PHE A 261 24.57 -10.76 -13.23
CA PHE A 261 24.05 -9.96 -12.12
C PHE A 261 22.61 -10.38 -11.76
N HIS A 262 21.76 -10.53 -12.76
CA HIS A 262 20.38 -10.97 -12.58
C HIS A 262 20.25 -12.35 -11.95
N GLU A 263 21.07 -13.31 -12.35
CA GLU A 263 21.11 -14.65 -11.77
C GLU A 263 21.49 -14.62 -10.29
N VAL A 264 22.57 -13.89 -9.94
CA VAL A 264 23.02 -13.75 -8.56
C VAL A 264 21.95 -13.09 -7.70
N ILE A 265 21.34 -12.00 -8.17
CA ILE A 265 20.28 -11.30 -7.43
C ILE A 265 19.04 -12.19 -7.26
N ASP A 266 18.62 -12.91 -8.30
CA ASP A 266 17.47 -13.83 -8.22
C ASP A 266 17.66 -14.89 -7.16
N ASN A 267 18.85 -15.52 -7.14
CA ASN A 267 19.14 -16.56 -6.17
C ASN A 267 19.09 -16.00 -4.75
N ASN A 268 19.66 -14.81 -4.51
CA ASN A 268 19.60 -14.16 -3.20
C ASN A 268 18.18 -13.77 -2.79
N LEU A 269 17.41 -13.14 -3.69
CA LEU A 269 16.04 -12.70 -3.40
C LEU A 269 15.11 -13.88 -3.15
N LYS A 270 15.20 -14.96 -3.94
CA LYS A 270 14.40 -16.17 -3.74
C LYS A 270 14.70 -16.85 -2.42
N LEU A 271 15.99 -16.97 -2.06
CA LEU A 271 16.39 -17.47 -0.74
C LEU A 271 15.79 -16.64 0.38
N TRP A 272 15.78 -15.32 0.22
CA TRP A 272 15.19 -14.41 1.18
C TRP A 272 13.66 -14.55 1.29
N GLU A 273 12.96 -14.68 0.17
CA GLU A 273 11.49 -14.84 0.14
C GLU A 273 10.99 -16.15 0.75
N VAL A 274 11.80 -17.22 0.71
CA VAL A 274 11.46 -18.53 1.29
C VAL A 274 11.80 -18.61 2.77
N ASN A 275 12.87 -17.95 3.22
CA ASN A 275 13.34 -18.03 4.61
C ASN A 275 12.67 -17.04 5.58
N MET A 276 11.82 -16.15 5.07
CA MET A 276 11.05 -15.17 5.84
C MET A 276 9.55 -15.38 5.71
#